data_AF-A0AAN6PI73-F1
#
_entry.id   AF-A0AAN6PI73-F1
#
_cell.length_a   1.000
_cell.length_b   1.000
_cell.length_c   1.000
_cell.angle_alpha   90.00
_cell.angle_beta   90.00
_cell.angle_gamma   90.00
#
_symmetry.space_group_name_H-M   'P 1'
#
loop_
_entity.id
_entity.type
_entity.pdbx_description
1 polymer ?
#
loop_
_entity_poly.entity_id
_entity_poly.type
_entity_poly.pdbx_seq_one_letter_code
_entity_poly.pdbx_strand_id
1 'polypeptide(L)'
;MTDSNLIACLYPLDDKPGLDNALRTVRSAENSSRCFEPLIQDRSRQSSPAPGDHSGEGSDKGSEAGSHEGTDDEGSDESDDESDDDTDAGNDYSPGLQLRFDDWRKNQVGFVFGTSPSCDIVLPRRDSLKGLPSRQCALTFDDQGRLVVRDLQDRNKGKGGTAVNYGAQGGQKRRSFSWIVSCHTFTTENTPIVLVLHKNLKFQLVVARHDIGSAEYQQNVAQFASRVSAHVDDLRVSFGGLGLRSPDSTAGPSADAVLLNNGELGRGGQAVVVRVWDVSTGLDYASKEPLTQKSQGRLKGEVELLRQVHHDHIVQCLPGLSTTAPVPRLLLECFPLGSVDDQDNKKAFSAEETLQVLHQSLSALRYLHERKSPIVHRDIKPNNILVHSRTPHLHIKLSDFGFAKASKDNMRTNCGTRSYMAPEMFKREAYNAAVDIWSLGVVVYELAHGLPSRDRERGFDGFQWTEKIVRSVESKAEKSDCYLLIFLSRTMLVKDPELRHSARRCSELARYLDVSSFCCSTILRPSPGDSHTSSYEYYYYDDES
;
A
#
# COMPACT_ATOMS: atom_id res chain seq x y z
N MET A 1 -13.14 -21.55 17.36
CA MET A 1 -11.94 -21.34 18.22
C MET A 1 -10.74 -21.43 17.32
N THR A 2 -10.01 -20.34 17.13
CA THR A 2 -8.72 -20.36 16.42
C THR A 2 -7.73 -21.14 17.27
N ASP A 3 -7.19 -22.22 16.74
CA ASP A 3 -6.15 -23.01 17.39
C ASP A 3 -4.90 -22.13 17.59
N SER A 4 -4.68 -21.65 18.82
CA SER A 4 -3.59 -20.72 19.14
C SER A 4 -2.19 -21.33 19.00
N ASN A 5 -2.13 -22.67 18.85
CA ASN A 5 -0.91 -23.42 18.66
C ASN A 5 -0.62 -23.73 17.17
N LEU A 6 -1.59 -23.55 16.27
CA LEU A 6 -1.38 -23.73 14.83
C LEU A 6 -0.57 -22.56 14.24
N ILE A 7 0.50 -22.85 13.49
CA ILE A 7 1.27 -21.84 12.75
C ILE A 7 0.74 -21.69 11.32
N ALA A 8 0.71 -22.79 10.56
CA ALA A 8 0.27 -22.80 9.17
C ALA A 8 -0.07 -24.22 8.69
N CYS A 9 -0.85 -24.30 7.62
CA CYS A 9 -1.11 -25.53 6.87
C CYS A 9 -0.56 -25.42 5.44
N LEU A 10 -0.06 -26.54 4.92
CA LEU A 10 0.42 -26.69 3.54
C LEU A 10 -0.48 -27.68 2.81
N TYR A 11 -1.11 -27.22 1.73
CA TYR A 11 -1.94 -28.06 0.87
C TYR A 11 -1.25 -28.28 -0.48
N PRO A 12 -1.19 -29.53 -0.97
CA PRO A 12 -0.73 -29.84 -2.32
C PRO A 12 -1.42 -28.97 -3.38
N LEU A 13 -0.65 -28.36 -4.28
CA LEU A 13 -1.17 -27.51 -5.34
C LEU A 13 -0.35 -27.70 -6.62
N ASP A 14 -0.91 -28.27 -7.69
CA ASP A 14 -0.35 -28.19 -9.05
C ASP A 14 -1.25 -28.91 -10.08
N ASP A 15 -0.79 -28.95 -11.34
CA ASP A 15 -1.24 -29.90 -12.37
C ASP A 15 -0.98 -31.38 -11.99
N LYS A 16 -1.55 -32.36 -12.71
CA LYS A 16 -1.45 -33.81 -12.37
C LYS A 16 -0.03 -34.27 -11.95
N PRO A 17 1.06 -33.99 -12.70
CA PRO A 17 2.39 -34.43 -12.29
C PRO A 17 2.93 -33.68 -11.06
N GLY A 18 2.61 -32.41 -10.86
CA GLY A 18 3.02 -31.68 -9.66
C GLY A 18 2.21 -32.06 -8.42
N LEU A 19 0.92 -32.34 -8.58
CA LEU A 19 0.04 -32.81 -7.52
C LEU A 19 0.48 -34.16 -6.95
N ASP A 20 0.89 -35.13 -7.79
CA ASP A 20 1.46 -36.41 -7.31
C ASP A 20 2.74 -36.18 -6.48
N ASN A 21 3.63 -35.29 -6.92
CA ASN A 21 4.84 -34.98 -6.16
C ASN A 21 4.53 -34.35 -4.79
N ALA A 22 3.55 -33.45 -4.74
CA ALA A 22 3.12 -32.80 -3.51
C ALA A 22 2.42 -33.78 -2.56
N LEU A 23 1.48 -34.60 -3.06
CA LEU A 23 0.82 -35.64 -2.26
C LEU A 23 1.79 -36.69 -1.72
N ARG A 24 2.82 -37.08 -2.48
CA ARG A 24 3.90 -37.95 -1.99
C ARG A 24 4.71 -37.31 -0.87
N THR A 25 4.90 -36.00 -0.92
CA THR A 25 5.54 -35.26 0.17
C THR A 25 4.65 -35.35 1.42
N VAL A 26 3.35 -35.09 1.29
CA VAL A 26 2.40 -35.17 2.42
C VAL A 26 2.36 -36.56 3.04
N ARG A 27 2.27 -37.61 2.20
CA ARG A 27 2.10 -39.01 2.63
C ARG A 27 3.40 -39.74 2.95
N SER A 28 4.55 -39.06 2.90
CA SER A 28 5.84 -39.66 3.23
C SER A 28 5.89 -40.02 4.72
N ALA A 29 6.47 -41.17 5.04
CA ALA A 29 6.60 -41.63 6.43
C ALA A 29 7.39 -40.62 7.28
N GLU A 30 8.36 -39.94 6.67
CA GLU A 30 9.19 -38.91 7.28
C GLU A 30 8.42 -37.64 7.65
N ASN A 31 7.25 -37.40 7.04
CA ASN A 31 6.38 -36.25 7.31
C ASN A 31 5.08 -36.65 8.03
N SER A 32 4.89 -37.93 8.36
CA SER A 32 3.65 -38.48 8.90
C SER A 32 3.16 -37.82 10.20
N SER A 33 4.07 -37.34 11.05
CA SER A 33 3.72 -36.64 12.31
C SER A 33 3.03 -35.28 12.09
N ARG A 34 3.09 -34.75 10.87
CA ARG A 34 2.50 -33.46 10.46
C ARG A 34 1.33 -33.62 9.51
N CYS A 35 1.15 -34.83 8.98
CA CYS A 35 0.06 -35.12 8.05
C CYS A 35 -1.27 -35.05 8.80
N PHE A 36 -2.25 -34.38 8.21
CA PHE A 36 -3.63 -34.44 8.67
C PHE A 36 -4.55 -34.77 7.49
N GLU A 37 -5.55 -35.59 7.77
CA GLU A 37 -6.66 -35.84 6.86
C GLU A 37 -7.70 -34.72 7.01
N PRO A 38 -8.53 -34.45 6.00
CA PRO A 38 -9.56 -33.44 6.11
C PRO A 38 -10.55 -33.72 7.24
N LEU A 39 -11.06 -32.65 7.87
CA LEU A 39 -12.17 -32.75 8.81
C LEU A 39 -13.46 -33.11 8.05
N ILE A 40 -13.84 -34.37 8.10
CA ILE A 40 -15.19 -34.81 7.74
C ILE A 40 -16.17 -34.15 8.75
N GLN A 41 -17.02 -33.23 8.30
CA GLN A 41 -18.31 -33.03 8.94
C GLN A 41 -19.39 -33.67 8.06
N ASP A 42 -19.83 -34.82 8.56
CA ASP A 42 -20.89 -35.68 8.08
C ASP A 42 -22.15 -34.88 7.66
N ARG A 43 -22.43 -34.85 6.35
CA ARG A 43 -23.72 -34.39 5.79
C ARG A 43 -24.61 -35.57 5.40
N SER A 44 -24.58 -36.66 6.16
CA SER A 44 -25.56 -37.73 5.99
C SER A 44 -26.46 -37.89 7.22
N ARG A 45 -27.75 -37.56 7.02
CA ARG A 45 -28.92 -37.80 7.89
C ARG A 45 -29.25 -36.73 8.93
N GLN A 46 -30.08 -35.77 8.51
CA GLN A 46 -31.44 -35.63 9.03
C GLN A 46 -32.28 -34.82 8.03
N SER A 47 -32.88 -35.55 7.09
CA SER A 47 -34.10 -35.13 6.43
C SER A 47 -35.20 -35.01 7.49
N SER A 48 -35.66 -33.80 7.76
CA SER A 48 -36.98 -33.59 8.38
C SER A 48 -38.02 -33.45 7.27
N PRO A 49 -39.19 -34.10 7.38
CA PRO A 49 -40.23 -34.05 6.36
C PRO A 49 -40.88 -32.66 6.36
N ALA A 50 -41.18 -32.14 5.17
CA ALA A 50 -41.97 -30.93 4.99
C ALA A 50 -43.37 -31.10 5.64
N PRO A 51 -43.97 -30.02 6.19
CA PRO A 51 -45.30 -30.08 6.78
C PRO A 51 -46.35 -30.30 5.69
N GLY A 52 -47.24 -31.27 5.94
CA GLY A 52 -48.36 -31.58 5.08
C GLY A 52 -49.41 -30.47 5.08
N ASP A 53 -49.81 -30.08 3.88
CA ASP A 53 -51.04 -29.32 3.64
C ASP A 53 -52.26 -30.20 3.95
N HIS A 54 -53.08 -29.74 4.88
CA HIS A 54 -54.42 -30.26 5.14
C HIS A 54 -55.45 -29.47 4.34
N SER A 55 -55.92 -30.07 3.24
CA SER A 55 -57.30 -29.98 2.74
C SER A 55 -57.49 -31.23 1.88
N GLY A 56 -58.49 -32.09 2.01
CA GLY A 56 -59.86 -31.95 2.48
C GLY A 56 -60.66 -32.81 1.50
N GLU A 57 -61.03 -34.01 1.94
CA GLU A 57 -62.15 -34.86 1.52
C GLU A 57 -62.47 -35.05 0.01
N GLY A 58 -62.55 -36.31 -0.43
CA GLY A 58 -63.21 -36.65 -1.68
C GLY A 58 -62.93 -38.07 -2.17
N SER A 59 -63.65 -39.04 -1.62
CA SER A 59 -63.74 -40.39 -2.15
C SER A 59 -64.67 -40.47 -3.36
N ASP A 60 -64.31 -41.34 -4.31
CA ASP A 60 -65.19 -42.30 -5.00
C ASP A 60 -65.63 -42.02 -6.46
N LYS A 61 -65.40 -43.06 -7.29
CA LYS A 61 -66.06 -43.52 -8.53
C LYS A 61 -65.71 -43.00 -9.94
N GLY A 62 -65.46 -43.99 -10.81
CA GLY A 62 -65.94 -44.10 -12.22
C GLY A 62 -64.94 -43.66 -13.29
N SER A 63 -64.29 -44.56 -14.05
CA SER A 63 -64.76 -45.38 -15.19
C SER A 63 -64.75 -44.67 -16.56
N GLU A 64 -64.14 -45.36 -17.54
CA GLU A 64 -64.25 -45.24 -19.02
C GLU A 64 -63.49 -44.08 -19.70
N ALA A 65 -62.44 -44.37 -20.49
CA ALA A 65 -62.40 -44.83 -21.90
C ALA A 65 -62.53 -43.67 -22.92
N GLY A 66 -61.58 -43.58 -23.86
CA GLY A 66 -61.69 -42.64 -24.98
C GLY A 66 -60.38 -42.28 -25.66
N SER A 67 -60.06 -43.03 -26.71
CA SER A 67 -59.08 -42.78 -27.77
C SER A 67 -59.16 -41.40 -28.44
N HIS A 68 -58.02 -40.79 -28.78
CA HIS A 68 -57.84 -40.17 -30.10
C HIS A 68 -56.37 -39.95 -30.48
N GLU A 69 -56.05 -40.39 -31.69
CA GLU A 69 -54.82 -40.23 -32.45
C GLU A 69 -54.76 -38.86 -33.15
N GLY A 70 -53.54 -38.45 -33.56
CA GLY A 70 -53.28 -37.49 -34.65
C GLY A 70 -52.31 -36.37 -34.23
N THR A 71 -51.02 -36.48 -34.60
CA THR A 71 -50.37 -35.76 -35.75
C THR A 71 -49.92 -34.35 -35.34
N ASP A 72 -48.68 -33.89 -35.47
CA ASP A 72 -47.48 -34.27 -36.23
C ASP A 72 -46.26 -33.66 -35.50
N ASP A 73 -45.07 -34.20 -35.76
CA ASP A 73 -44.00 -33.46 -36.49
C ASP A 73 -42.57 -33.80 -36.04
N GLU A 74 -41.72 -33.80 -37.05
CA GLU A 74 -40.37 -34.31 -37.26
C GLU A 74 -39.28 -34.00 -36.21
N GLY A 75 -38.31 -34.91 -36.08
CA GLY A 75 -37.00 -34.59 -35.51
C GLY A 75 -36.22 -35.81 -34.99
N SER A 76 -35.37 -36.36 -35.84
CA SER A 76 -34.49 -37.51 -35.59
C SER A 76 -33.50 -37.34 -34.44
N ASP A 77 -33.38 -38.42 -33.66
CA ASP A 77 -32.30 -38.72 -32.71
C ASP A 77 -30.91 -38.67 -33.36
N GLU A 78 -30.06 -37.76 -32.91
CA GLU A 78 -28.62 -38.00 -32.75
C GLU A 78 -28.23 -37.54 -31.35
N SER A 79 -27.89 -38.52 -30.51
CA SER A 79 -27.43 -38.36 -29.14
C SER A 79 -25.95 -37.97 -29.13
N ASP A 80 -25.67 -36.67 -29.03
CA ASP A 80 -24.36 -36.17 -28.61
C ASP A 80 -24.36 -36.04 -27.08
N ASP A 81 -23.67 -36.97 -26.42
CA ASP A 81 -23.26 -36.87 -25.02
C ASP A 81 -22.25 -35.70 -24.87
N GLU A 82 -22.74 -34.48 -24.71
CA GLU A 82 -21.99 -33.41 -24.07
C GLU A 82 -22.52 -33.25 -22.65
N SER A 83 -21.93 -34.00 -21.72
CA SER A 83 -22.08 -33.70 -20.30
C SER A 83 -21.34 -32.40 -20.01
N ASP A 84 -22.11 -31.36 -19.71
CA ASP A 84 -21.65 -30.11 -19.12
C ASP A 84 -20.75 -30.38 -17.91
N ASP A 85 -19.44 -30.20 -18.11
CA ASP A 85 -18.45 -30.13 -17.03
C ASP A 85 -18.62 -28.75 -16.36
N ASP A 86 -19.62 -28.66 -15.49
CA ASP A 86 -19.71 -27.64 -14.45
C ASP A 86 -18.43 -27.73 -13.61
N THR A 87 -17.41 -26.93 -13.95
CA THR A 87 -16.27 -26.68 -13.07
C THR A 87 -16.72 -25.80 -11.91
N ASP A 88 -17.52 -26.38 -11.01
CA ASP A 88 -17.72 -25.89 -9.67
C ASP A 88 -16.37 -26.00 -8.94
N ALA A 89 -15.76 -24.84 -8.72
CA ALA A 89 -14.52 -24.69 -7.97
C ALA A 89 -14.77 -24.92 -6.47
N GLY A 90 -15.16 -26.15 -6.14
CA GLY A 90 -15.27 -26.68 -4.79
C GLY A 90 -13.87 -26.93 -4.24
N ASN A 91 -13.54 -26.24 -3.16
CA ASN A 91 -12.29 -26.30 -2.43
C ASN A 91 -12.19 -27.62 -1.61
N ASP A 92 -12.29 -28.77 -2.29
CA ASP A 92 -12.43 -30.10 -1.68
C ASP A 92 -11.05 -30.72 -1.38
N TYR A 93 -10.49 -30.26 -0.26
CA TYR A 93 -9.85 -31.07 0.79
C TYR A 93 -8.99 -32.29 0.41
N SER A 94 -7.77 -32.02 -0.07
CA SER A 94 -6.67 -33.00 -0.09
C SER A 94 -5.93 -33.05 1.27
N PRO A 95 -5.34 -34.19 1.69
CA PRO A 95 -4.50 -34.27 2.89
C PRO A 95 -3.38 -33.23 2.83
N GLY A 96 -3.04 -32.65 3.98
CA GLY A 96 -2.08 -31.56 4.09
C GLY A 96 -1.06 -31.79 5.19
N LEU A 97 -0.12 -30.86 5.32
CA LEU A 97 0.81 -30.80 6.45
C LEU A 97 0.43 -29.63 7.36
N GLN A 98 0.24 -29.89 8.64
CA GLN A 98 0.06 -28.85 9.66
C GLN A 98 1.37 -28.60 10.39
N LEU A 99 1.64 -27.34 10.69
CA LEU A 99 2.80 -26.88 11.44
C LEU A 99 2.33 -26.15 12.67
N ARG A 100 2.85 -26.53 13.84
CA ARG A 100 2.40 -26.05 15.15
C ARG A 100 3.57 -25.53 15.97
N PHE A 101 3.31 -24.67 16.96
CA PHE A 101 4.37 -24.11 17.81
C PHE A 101 5.03 -25.17 18.71
N ASP A 102 4.30 -26.21 19.10
CA ASP A 102 4.79 -27.31 19.93
C ASP A 102 5.47 -28.44 19.16
N ASP A 103 5.52 -28.36 17.84
CA ASP A 103 6.20 -29.34 17.00
C ASP A 103 7.72 -29.36 17.25
N TRP A 104 8.30 -30.55 17.45
CA TRP A 104 9.75 -30.71 17.51
C TRP A 104 10.40 -30.39 16.17
N ARG A 105 11.44 -29.56 16.20
CA ARG A 105 12.24 -29.22 15.03
C ARG A 105 13.56 -29.99 15.02
N LYS A 106 13.99 -30.41 13.83
CA LYS A 106 15.31 -30.99 13.58
C LYS A 106 16.39 -29.92 13.39
N ASN A 107 16.00 -28.67 13.15
CA ASN A 107 16.90 -27.57 12.80
C ASN A 107 16.61 -26.30 13.60
N GLN A 108 17.65 -25.54 13.99
CA GLN A 108 17.48 -24.28 14.71
C GLN A 108 16.85 -23.17 13.88
N VAL A 109 17.03 -23.21 12.56
CA VAL A 109 16.59 -22.16 11.62
C VAL A 109 15.06 -22.08 11.52
N GLY A 110 14.33 -23.17 11.72
CA GLY A 110 12.88 -23.27 11.54
C GLY A 110 12.48 -24.64 11.02
N PHE A 111 11.29 -24.75 10.41
CA PHE A 111 10.90 -25.95 9.67
C PHE A 111 11.59 -25.96 8.31
N VAL A 112 12.65 -26.76 8.17
CA VAL A 112 13.44 -26.83 6.94
C VAL A 112 12.80 -27.79 5.94
N PHE A 113 12.67 -27.35 4.69
CA PHE A 113 12.21 -28.13 3.56
C PHE A 113 13.42 -28.54 2.70
N GLY A 114 13.49 -29.78 2.26
CA GLY A 114 14.54 -30.23 1.35
C GLY A 114 14.59 -31.73 1.15
N THR A 115 15.48 -32.20 0.27
CA THR A 115 15.62 -33.63 -0.05
C THR A 115 16.49 -34.42 0.95
N SER A 116 16.99 -33.77 2.00
CA SER A 116 17.74 -34.42 3.08
C SER A 116 16.81 -34.97 4.16
N PRO A 117 17.04 -36.18 4.69
CA PRO A 117 16.29 -36.71 5.84
C PRO A 117 16.38 -35.86 7.13
N SER A 118 17.41 -35.02 7.23
CA SER A 118 17.57 -34.04 8.32
C SER A 118 16.64 -32.83 8.21
N CYS A 119 15.87 -32.70 7.13
CA CYS A 119 14.83 -31.69 6.99
C CYS A 119 13.60 -32.03 7.84
N ASP A 120 12.90 -31.00 8.29
CA ASP A 120 11.62 -31.12 9.00
C ASP A 120 10.49 -31.55 8.06
N ILE A 121 10.57 -31.13 6.79
CA ILE A 121 9.71 -31.56 5.71
C ILE A 121 10.61 -32.13 4.60
N VAL A 122 10.61 -33.45 4.48
CA VAL A 122 11.43 -34.17 3.51
C VAL A 122 10.71 -34.18 2.16
N LEU A 123 11.36 -33.61 1.14
CA LEU A 123 10.86 -33.56 -0.23
C LEU A 123 11.32 -34.80 -1.02
N PRO A 124 10.49 -35.34 -1.93
CA PRO A 124 10.81 -36.56 -2.66
C PRO A 124 11.96 -36.37 -3.65
N ARG A 125 12.77 -37.42 -3.83
CA ARG A 125 13.83 -37.49 -4.85
C ARG A 125 13.31 -38.24 -6.06
N ARG A 126 13.02 -37.52 -7.15
CA ARG A 126 12.48 -38.06 -8.40
C ARG A 126 13.06 -37.32 -9.61
N ASP A 127 13.07 -37.97 -10.77
CA ASP A 127 13.50 -37.33 -12.02
C ASP A 127 12.64 -36.11 -12.38
N SER A 128 11.33 -36.16 -12.06
CA SER A 128 10.38 -35.05 -12.20
C SER A 128 10.72 -33.81 -11.35
N LEU A 129 11.60 -33.96 -10.37
CA LEU A 129 12.03 -32.94 -9.39
C LEU A 129 13.55 -32.73 -9.41
N LYS A 130 14.21 -33.08 -10.51
CA LYS A 130 15.65 -32.91 -10.67
C LYS A 130 16.07 -31.46 -10.40
N GLY A 131 17.04 -31.29 -9.49
CA GLY A 131 17.58 -29.98 -9.12
C GLY A 131 17.05 -29.42 -7.80
N LEU A 132 16.16 -30.12 -7.09
CA LEU A 132 15.84 -29.79 -5.71
C LEU A 132 17.08 -29.93 -4.80
N PRO A 133 17.41 -28.92 -3.99
CA PRO A 133 18.58 -28.98 -3.11
C PRO A 133 18.32 -29.88 -1.88
N SER A 134 19.40 -30.23 -1.17
CA SER A 134 19.32 -30.96 0.10
C SER A 134 18.55 -30.18 1.17
N ARG A 135 18.69 -28.85 1.16
CA ARG A 135 17.96 -27.89 1.99
C ARG A 135 17.60 -26.70 1.10
N GLN A 136 16.30 -26.44 0.97
CA GLN A 136 15.77 -25.45 0.05
C GLN A 136 15.41 -24.15 0.76
N CYS A 137 14.46 -24.23 1.68
CA CYS A 137 13.95 -23.10 2.42
C CYS A 137 13.59 -23.51 3.84
N ALA A 138 13.36 -22.53 4.71
CA ALA A 138 12.79 -22.72 6.03
C ALA A 138 11.55 -21.87 6.20
N LEU A 139 10.54 -22.39 6.89
CA LEU A 139 9.46 -21.58 7.46
C LEU A 139 9.84 -21.25 8.91
N THR A 140 9.91 -19.97 9.24
CA THR A 140 10.41 -19.48 10.54
C THR A 140 9.85 -18.09 10.85
N PHE A 141 10.32 -17.45 11.92
CA PHE A 141 9.90 -16.10 12.32
C PHE A 141 11.04 -15.10 12.17
N ASP A 142 10.71 -13.86 11.83
CA ASP A 142 11.65 -12.73 11.89
C ASP A 142 11.79 -12.17 13.32
N ASP A 143 12.59 -11.11 13.47
CA ASP A 143 12.83 -10.43 14.75
C ASP A 143 11.58 -9.73 15.31
N GLN A 144 10.58 -9.47 14.48
CA GLN A 144 9.28 -8.92 14.86
C GLN A 144 8.24 -10.00 15.16
N GLY A 145 8.63 -11.29 15.08
CA GLY A 145 7.72 -12.41 15.28
C GLY A 145 6.77 -12.64 14.10
N ARG A 146 7.02 -12.09 12.92
CA ARG A 146 6.22 -12.36 11.71
C ARG A 146 6.69 -13.65 11.06
N LEU A 147 5.76 -14.44 10.54
CA LEU A 147 6.08 -15.68 9.83
C LEU A 147 6.71 -15.34 8.48
N VAL A 148 7.85 -15.97 8.19
CA VAL A 148 8.62 -15.79 6.97
C VAL A 148 8.98 -17.14 6.33
N VAL A 149 9.00 -17.16 5.00
CA VAL A 149 9.69 -18.19 4.22
C VAL A 149 11.09 -17.66 3.92
N ARG A 150 12.13 -18.41 4.26
CA ARG A 150 13.53 -18.04 4.01
C ARG A 150 14.18 -19.04 3.07
N ASP A 151 14.67 -18.60 1.93
CA ASP A 151 15.52 -19.44 1.07
C ASP A 151 16.89 -19.65 1.72
N LEU A 152 17.35 -20.91 1.73
CA LEU A 152 18.61 -21.34 2.37
C LEU A 152 19.75 -21.58 1.37
N GLN A 153 19.52 -21.30 0.08
CA GLN A 153 20.51 -21.55 -0.97
C GLN A 153 21.52 -20.41 -1.04
N ASP A 154 22.78 -20.76 -1.33
CA ASP A 154 23.86 -19.80 -1.54
C ASP A 154 23.55 -18.87 -2.73
N ARG A 155 23.68 -17.56 -2.52
CA ARG A 155 23.45 -16.52 -3.52
C ARG A 155 24.33 -16.70 -4.76
N ASN A 156 25.53 -17.27 -4.61
CA ASN A 156 26.55 -17.32 -5.65
C ASN A 156 26.57 -18.64 -6.47
N LYS A 157 25.72 -19.63 -6.17
CA LYS A 157 25.83 -20.99 -6.76
C LYS A 157 24.68 -21.39 -7.71
N GLY A 158 24.75 -21.05 -9.00
CA GLY A 158 24.00 -21.72 -10.09
C GLY A 158 22.47 -21.52 -10.16
N LYS A 159 21.78 -22.35 -10.96
CA LYS A 159 20.31 -22.33 -11.20
C LYS A 159 19.53 -22.91 -10.00
N GLY A 160 18.42 -22.29 -9.59
CA GLY A 160 17.61 -22.74 -8.43
C GLY A 160 16.86 -21.58 -7.75
N GLY A 161 16.60 -21.71 -6.45
CA GLY A 161 15.89 -20.70 -5.65
C GLY A 161 14.45 -21.07 -5.30
N THR A 162 13.93 -20.38 -4.29
CA THR A 162 12.55 -20.49 -3.83
C THR A 162 11.76 -19.30 -4.37
N ALA A 163 10.46 -19.48 -4.60
CA ALA A 163 9.56 -18.40 -4.93
C ALA A 163 8.30 -18.48 -4.07
N VAL A 164 7.73 -17.32 -3.77
CA VAL A 164 6.45 -17.19 -3.08
C VAL A 164 5.55 -16.33 -3.95
N ASN A 165 4.37 -16.85 -4.28
CA ASN A 165 3.32 -16.09 -4.95
C ASN A 165 2.34 -15.59 -3.91
N TYR A 166 1.80 -14.40 -4.14
CA TYR A 166 0.71 -13.83 -3.38
C TYR A 166 -0.40 -13.50 -4.38
N GLY A 167 -1.35 -14.43 -4.54
CA GLY A 167 -2.32 -14.38 -5.63
C GLY A 167 -1.61 -14.38 -6.98
N ALA A 168 -1.90 -13.36 -7.81
CA ALA A 168 -1.28 -13.20 -9.13
C ALA A 168 0.08 -12.50 -9.11
N GLN A 169 0.58 -12.05 -7.94
CA GLN A 169 1.81 -11.27 -7.83
C GLN A 169 2.96 -12.07 -7.19
N GLY A 170 4.19 -11.58 -7.36
CA GLY A 170 5.39 -12.22 -6.84
C GLY A 170 5.92 -13.33 -7.76
N GLY A 171 6.29 -14.47 -7.18
CA GLY A 171 6.71 -15.67 -7.93
C GLY A 171 8.09 -15.60 -8.57
N GLN A 172 8.84 -14.52 -8.40
CA GLN A 172 10.23 -14.48 -8.83
C GLN A 172 11.07 -15.37 -7.91
N LYS A 173 11.86 -16.27 -8.50
CA LYS A 173 12.81 -17.07 -7.73
C LYS A 173 13.89 -16.17 -7.14
N ARG A 174 14.14 -16.35 -5.84
CA ARG A 174 15.23 -15.68 -5.12
C ARG A 174 16.03 -16.71 -4.34
N ARG A 175 17.26 -16.30 -4.00
CA ARG A 175 18.21 -17.06 -3.19
C ARG A 175 18.64 -16.20 -2.02
N SER A 176 18.84 -16.81 -0.86
CA SER A 176 19.22 -16.08 0.36
C SER A 176 18.28 -14.87 0.62
N PHE A 177 16.98 -15.07 0.41
CA PHE A 177 15.94 -14.05 0.50
C PHE A 177 14.83 -14.54 1.43
N SER A 178 14.17 -13.60 2.09
CA SER A 178 13.06 -13.86 3.01
C SER A 178 11.79 -13.20 2.52
N TRP A 179 10.69 -13.93 2.56
CA TRP A 179 9.34 -13.46 2.22
C TRP A 179 8.49 -13.49 3.49
N ILE A 180 7.93 -12.35 3.87
CA ILE A 180 6.93 -12.24 4.94
C ILE A 180 5.61 -12.80 4.41
N VAL A 181 5.07 -13.79 5.12
CA VAL A 181 3.84 -14.50 4.72
C VAL A 181 2.70 -14.31 5.74
N SER A 182 2.89 -13.45 6.75
CA SER A 182 1.86 -13.14 7.74
C SER A 182 1.81 -11.65 8.08
N CYS A 183 0.71 -11.26 8.72
CA CYS A 183 0.60 -10.02 9.51
C CYS A 183 0.87 -8.71 8.75
N HIS A 184 0.62 -8.73 7.44
CA HIS A 184 0.48 -7.54 6.60
C HIS A 184 -0.92 -7.51 5.99
N THR A 185 -1.50 -6.32 5.75
CA THR A 185 -2.88 -6.20 5.23
C THR A 185 -3.09 -7.01 3.95
N PHE A 186 -2.08 -7.00 3.07
CA PHE A 186 -2.03 -7.77 1.83
C PHE A 186 -2.21 -9.29 2.04
N THR A 187 -1.71 -9.82 3.15
CA THR A 187 -1.81 -11.25 3.51
C THR A 187 -3.07 -11.59 4.29
N THR A 188 -3.73 -10.60 4.90
CA THR A 188 -4.94 -10.80 5.71
C THR A 188 -6.25 -10.82 4.90
N GLU A 189 -6.23 -10.28 3.68
CA GLU A 189 -7.38 -10.25 2.75
C GLU A 189 -7.63 -11.59 2.02
N ASN A 190 -7.20 -12.73 2.60
CA ASN A 190 -7.31 -14.08 2.04
C ASN A 190 -6.64 -14.30 0.67
N THR A 191 -5.69 -13.44 0.30
CA THR A 191 -4.83 -13.65 -0.87
C THR A 191 -4.13 -15.01 -0.77
N PRO A 192 -4.35 -15.97 -1.71
CA PRO A 192 -3.70 -17.27 -1.65
C PRO A 192 -2.18 -17.12 -1.72
N ILE A 193 -1.49 -17.65 -0.71
CA ILE A 193 -0.02 -17.69 -0.70
C ILE A 193 0.42 -19.05 -1.24
N VAL A 194 1.25 -19.06 -2.28
CA VAL A 194 1.76 -20.30 -2.88
C VAL A 194 3.26 -20.36 -2.74
N LEU A 195 3.75 -21.37 -2.03
CA LEU A 195 5.16 -21.72 -1.93
C LEU A 195 5.55 -22.55 -3.15
N VAL A 196 6.40 -21.99 -4.01
CA VAL A 196 6.88 -22.65 -5.23
C VAL A 196 8.30 -23.16 -5.00
N LEU A 197 8.40 -24.46 -4.73
CA LEU A 197 9.69 -25.14 -4.49
C LEU A 197 10.32 -25.62 -5.80
N HIS A 198 9.50 -26.11 -6.72
CA HIS A 198 9.91 -26.52 -8.06
C HIS A 198 8.78 -26.21 -9.05
N LYS A 199 9.08 -26.25 -10.36
CA LYS A 199 8.03 -26.06 -11.39
C LYS A 199 6.90 -27.10 -11.32
N ASN A 200 7.20 -28.26 -10.73
CA ASN A 200 6.29 -29.41 -10.54
C ASN A 200 6.13 -29.75 -9.04
N LEU A 201 6.32 -28.78 -8.14
CA LEU A 201 6.13 -28.97 -6.70
C LEU A 201 5.81 -27.62 -6.04
N LYS A 202 4.54 -27.43 -5.69
CA LYS A 202 4.06 -26.23 -5.01
C LYS A 202 3.11 -26.63 -3.88
N PHE A 203 3.00 -25.74 -2.91
CA PHE A 203 2.06 -25.86 -1.81
C PHE A 203 1.31 -24.55 -1.63
N GLN A 204 0.00 -24.62 -1.47
CA GLN A 204 -0.75 -23.50 -0.91
C GLN A 204 -0.43 -23.41 0.59
N LEU A 205 0.06 -22.27 1.03
CA LEU A 205 0.39 -21.97 2.41
C LEU A 205 -0.76 -21.17 3.04
N VAL A 206 -1.48 -21.80 3.97
CA VAL A 206 -2.55 -21.16 4.74
C VAL A 206 -2.02 -20.84 6.13
N VAL A 207 -1.77 -19.56 6.40
CA VAL A 207 -1.20 -19.11 7.67
C VAL A 207 -2.30 -18.88 8.71
N ALA A 208 -2.11 -19.40 9.92
CA ALA A 208 -3.03 -19.16 11.02
C ALA A 208 -3.01 -17.68 11.43
N ARG A 209 -4.18 -17.12 11.72
CA ARG A 209 -4.30 -15.73 12.15
C ARG A 209 -3.98 -15.62 13.64
N HIS A 210 -3.00 -14.76 13.95
CA HIS A 210 -2.55 -14.48 15.31
C HIS A 210 -2.45 -12.98 15.57
N ASP A 211 -2.66 -12.59 16.81
CA ASP A 211 -2.29 -11.26 17.31
C ASP A 211 -0.82 -11.28 17.75
N ILE A 212 0.06 -10.69 16.92
CA ILE A 212 1.50 -10.59 17.22
C ILE A 212 1.78 -9.79 18.50
N GLY A 213 0.90 -8.86 18.86
CA GLY A 213 1.03 -8.06 20.09
C GLY A 213 0.70 -8.85 21.35
N SER A 214 0.03 -10.00 21.23
CA SER A 214 -0.39 -10.79 22.38
C SER A 214 0.79 -11.49 23.07
N ALA A 215 0.76 -11.49 24.40
CA ALA A 215 1.78 -12.17 25.20
C ALA A 215 1.83 -13.69 24.92
N GLU A 216 0.67 -14.30 24.66
CA GLU A 216 0.56 -15.72 24.31
C GLU A 216 1.33 -16.03 23.01
N TYR A 217 1.11 -15.24 21.95
CA TYR A 217 1.80 -15.42 20.68
C TYR A 217 3.31 -15.23 20.81
N GLN A 218 3.74 -14.15 21.49
CA GLN A 218 5.16 -13.87 21.71
C GLN A 218 5.84 -15.00 22.48
N GLN A 219 5.15 -15.56 23.48
CA GLN A 219 5.64 -16.72 24.22
C GLN A 219 5.73 -17.95 23.32
N ASN A 220 4.74 -18.20 22.46
CA ASN A 220 4.75 -19.30 21.50
C ASN A 220 5.91 -19.19 20.51
N VAL A 221 6.17 -18.00 19.96
CA VAL A 221 7.32 -17.73 19.08
C VAL A 221 8.65 -17.93 19.81
N ALA A 222 8.78 -17.45 21.05
CA ALA A 222 9.99 -17.63 21.86
C ALA A 222 10.24 -19.11 22.22
N GLN A 223 9.17 -19.84 22.56
CA GLN A 223 9.24 -21.28 22.80
C GLN A 223 9.61 -22.03 21.52
N PHE A 224 9.00 -21.67 20.39
CA PHE A 224 9.36 -22.23 19.10
C PHE A 224 10.86 -22.06 18.83
N ALA A 225 11.41 -20.86 18.99
CA ALA A 225 12.83 -20.56 18.76
C ALA A 225 13.78 -21.40 19.64
N SER A 226 13.39 -21.71 20.88
CA SER A 226 14.20 -22.48 21.83
C SER A 226 14.02 -24.01 21.76
N ARG A 227 12.87 -24.50 21.26
CA ARG A 227 12.57 -25.93 21.15
C ARG A 227 13.21 -26.56 19.92
N VAL A 228 14.29 -27.30 20.12
CA VAL A 228 14.98 -28.10 19.09
C VAL A 228 15.21 -29.52 19.60
N SER A 229 15.15 -30.52 18.71
CA SER A 229 15.43 -31.92 19.04
C SER A 229 16.85 -32.11 19.60
N ALA A 230 17.07 -33.09 20.48
CA ALA A 230 18.38 -33.33 21.09
C ALA A 230 19.53 -33.61 20.09
N HIS A 231 19.20 -33.95 18.84
CA HIS A 231 20.14 -34.22 17.74
C HIS A 231 20.12 -33.10 16.69
N VAL A 232 20.42 -31.87 17.10
CA VAL A 232 20.36 -30.70 16.20
C VAL A 232 21.51 -30.71 15.21
N ASP A 233 21.20 -30.61 13.92
CA ASP A 233 22.17 -30.16 12.92
C ASP A 233 22.39 -28.63 13.09
N ASP A 234 23.57 -28.23 13.56
CA ASP A 234 23.93 -26.82 13.82
C ASP A 234 24.21 -26.10 12.49
N LEU A 235 23.15 -25.74 11.78
CA LEU A 235 23.23 -24.70 10.75
C LEU A 235 23.49 -23.36 11.47
N ARG A 236 24.76 -23.08 11.75
CA ARG A 236 25.21 -21.75 12.24
C ARG A 236 25.00 -20.71 11.14
N VAL A 237 23.77 -20.23 11.03
CA VAL A 237 23.50 -18.91 10.46
C VAL A 237 23.66 -17.96 11.63
N SER A 238 24.75 -17.20 11.65
CA SER A 238 24.98 -16.21 12.71
C SER A 238 23.74 -15.33 12.86
N PHE A 239 23.16 -15.32 14.05
CA PHE A 239 22.07 -14.40 14.43
C PHE A 239 22.51 -12.92 14.28
N GLY A 240 23.82 -12.64 14.11
CA GLY A 240 24.37 -11.33 13.76
C GLY A 240 24.62 -11.08 12.26
N GLY A 241 24.40 -12.08 11.41
CA GLY A 241 24.47 -11.98 9.94
C GLY A 241 23.08 -11.96 9.30
N LEU A 242 22.08 -11.48 10.03
CA LEU A 242 20.66 -11.68 9.73
C LEU A 242 20.22 -11.11 8.38
N GLY A 243 20.91 -10.13 7.79
CA GLY A 243 20.54 -9.56 6.48
C GLY A 243 19.11 -8.98 6.43
N LEU A 244 18.39 -9.02 7.54
CA LEU A 244 17.13 -8.35 7.80
C LEU A 244 17.53 -6.99 8.34
N ARG A 245 17.24 -5.96 7.56
CA ARG A 245 17.42 -4.58 8.00
C ARG A 245 16.38 -4.31 9.07
N SER A 246 16.82 -3.89 10.25
CA SER A 246 15.92 -3.24 11.21
C SER A 246 15.21 -2.07 10.50
N PRO A 247 13.94 -1.79 10.83
CA PRO A 247 13.21 -0.65 10.26
C PRO A 247 13.91 0.70 10.55
N ASP A 248 14.76 0.76 11.58
CA ASP A 248 15.57 1.92 11.95
C ASP A 248 16.85 2.09 11.10
N SER A 249 17.13 1.18 10.16
CA SER A 249 18.21 1.36 9.20
C SER A 249 17.75 2.30 8.09
N THR A 250 18.27 3.52 8.09
CA THR A 250 18.21 4.53 7.01
C THR A 250 18.72 4.04 5.65
N ALA A 251 19.08 2.76 5.51
CA ALA A 251 19.42 2.15 4.25
C ALA A 251 18.13 1.83 3.47
N GLY A 252 17.82 2.65 2.47
CA GLY A 252 16.71 2.42 1.53
C GLY A 252 16.79 1.04 0.85
N PRO A 253 15.67 0.46 0.45
CA PRO A 253 15.52 -0.96 0.09
C PRO A 253 16.57 -1.55 -0.86
N SER A 254 16.84 -2.85 -0.70
CA SER A 254 17.83 -3.61 -1.49
C SER A 254 17.45 -3.64 -2.97
N ALA A 255 18.44 -3.62 -3.88
CA ALA A 255 18.21 -3.76 -5.32
C ALA A 255 17.45 -5.05 -5.71
N ASP A 256 17.46 -6.07 -4.84
CA ASP A 256 16.78 -7.35 -5.04
C ASP A 256 15.36 -7.41 -4.45
N ALA A 257 14.82 -6.29 -3.95
CA ALA A 257 13.50 -6.24 -3.32
C ALA A 257 12.40 -6.78 -4.25
N VAL A 258 11.39 -7.42 -3.65
CA VAL A 258 10.19 -7.87 -4.34
C VAL A 258 9.05 -6.99 -3.86
N LEU A 259 8.63 -6.06 -4.72
CA LEU A 259 7.53 -5.14 -4.43
C LEU A 259 6.22 -5.66 -5.04
N LEU A 260 5.17 -5.71 -4.22
CA LEU A 260 3.83 -6.10 -4.66
C LEU A 260 2.91 -4.87 -4.66
N ASN A 261 2.10 -4.71 -5.69
CA ASN A 261 1.11 -3.65 -5.78
C ASN A 261 -0.03 -3.92 -4.77
N ASN A 262 -0.26 -2.96 -3.88
CA ASN A 262 -1.19 -3.01 -2.74
C ASN A 262 -2.22 -1.87 -2.84
N GLY A 263 -2.80 -1.69 -4.02
CA GLY A 263 -3.86 -0.71 -4.27
C GLY A 263 -3.38 0.67 -4.75
N GLU A 264 -4.26 1.36 -5.46
CA GLU A 264 -4.04 2.73 -5.94
C GLU A 264 -4.22 3.73 -4.78
N LEU A 265 -3.24 4.62 -4.59
CA LEU A 265 -3.31 5.73 -3.62
C LEU A 265 -3.90 6.98 -4.25
N GLY A 266 -3.70 7.15 -5.57
CA GLY A 266 -4.27 8.25 -6.32
C GLY A 266 -3.81 8.26 -7.76
N ARG A 267 -4.53 9.00 -8.60
CA ARG A 267 -4.25 9.13 -10.03
C ARG A 267 -4.44 10.57 -10.47
N GLY A 268 -3.38 11.13 -11.05
CA GLY A 268 -3.43 12.41 -11.74
C GLY A 268 -3.39 12.24 -13.25
N GLY A 269 -3.45 13.34 -13.99
CA GLY A 269 -3.38 13.30 -15.46
C GLY A 269 -2.04 12.83 -16.03
N GLN A 270 -0.98 12.73 -15.21
CA GLN A 270 0.38 12.44 -15.67
C GLN A 270 0.94 11.11 -15.11
N ALA A 271 0.47 10.70 -13.94
CA ALA A 271 0.97 9.54 -13.22
C ALA A 271 -0.12 8.92 -12.36
N VAL A 272 0.01 7.61 -12.12
CA VAL A 272 -0.69 6.90 -11.06
C VAL A 272 0.28 6.69 -9.89
N VAL A 273 -0.22 6.81 -8.68
CA VAL A 273 0.52 6.50 -7.45
C VAL A 273 -0.11 5.25 -6.85
N VAL A 274 0.70 4.21 -6.71
CA VAL A 274 0.29 2.90 -6.21
C VAL A 274 1.03 2.63 -4.91
N ARG A 275 0.32 2.13 -3.89
CA ARG A 275 0.97 1.61 -2.69
C ARG A 275 1.64 0.31 -3.06
N VAL A 276 2.91 0.14 -2.71
CA VAL A 276 3.64 -1.08 -2.98
C VAL A 276 4.28 -1.62 -1.71
N TRP A 277 4.16 -2.91 -1.50
CA TRP A 277 4.64 -3.60 -0.31
C TRP A 277 5.92 -4.37 -0.60
N ASP A 278 6.98 -4.10 0.16
CA ASP A 278 8.21 -4.92 0.13
C ASP A 278 8.06 -6.13 1.04
N VAL A 279 7.91 -7.30 0.42
CA VAL A 279 7.71 -8.57 1.14
C VAL A 279 8.90 -8.98 2.00
N SER A 280 10.08 -8.37 1.83
CA SER A 280 11.28 -8.72 2.60
C SER A 280 11.47 -7.91 3.87
N THR A 281 10.93 -6.69 3.90
CA THR A 281 11.05 -5.77 5.04
C THR A 281 9.71 -5.58 5.76
N GLY A 282 8.61 -5.74 5.03
CA GLY A 282 7.26 -5.48 5.50
C GLY A 282 6.85 -4.02 5.37
N LEU A 283 7.66 -3.18 4.72
CA LEU A 283 7.42 -1.75 4.57
C LEU A 283 6.57 -1.47 3.32
N ASP A 284 5.69 -0.48 3.44
CA ASP A 284 4.98 0.09 2.30
C ASP A 284 5.69 1.32 1.75
N TYR A 285 5.66 1.43 0.42
CA TYR A 285 6.17 2.56 -0.33
C TYR A 285 5.09 3.10 -1.27
N ALA A 286 5.25 4.34 -1.70
CA ALA A 286 4.46 4.90 -2.78
C ALA A 286 5.27 4.80 -4.08
N SER A 287 4.74 4.10 -5.07
CA SER A 287 5.28 3.98 -6.43
C SER A 287 4.52 4.92 -7.34
N LYS A 288 5.17 6.00 -7.80
CA LYS A 288 4.62 6.89 -8.83
C LYS A 288 5.07 6.39 -10.19
N GLU A 289 4.10 6.09 -11.04
CA GLU A 289 4.27 5.48 -12.35
C GLU A 289 3.66 6.36 -13.44
N PRO A 290 4.37 6.61 -14.55
CA PRO A 290 3.93 7.51 -15.60
C PRO A 290 2.86 6.86 -16.47
N LEU A 291 1.80 7.60 -16.79
CA LEU A 291 0.72 7.12 -17.65
C LEU A 291 1.06 7.15 -19.15
N THR A 292 2.04 7.95 -19.56
CA THR A 292 2.40 8.16 -20.98
C THR A 292 3.91 8.25 -21.15
N GLN A 293 4.42 8.06 -22.37
CA GLN A 293 5.84 8.25 -22.67
C GLN A 293 6.31 9.69 -22.40
N LYS A 294 5.45 10.70 -22.64
CA LYS A 294 5.75 12.11 -22.31
C LYS A 294 5.92 12.31 -20.80
N SER A 295 5.08 11.68 -19.98
CA SER A 295 5.21 11.78 -18.52
C SER A 295 6.41 11.02 -17.94
N GLN A 296 6.97 10.04 -18.67
CA GLN A 296 8.25 9.42 -18.28
C GLN A 296 9.39 10.43 -18.19
N GLY A 297 9.48 11.40 -19.12
CA GLY A 297 10.51 12.43 -19.10
C GLY A 297 10.39 13.34 -17.88
N ARG A 298 9.17 13.73 -17.51
CA ARG A 298 8.91 14.53 -16.30
C ARG A 298 9.27 13.76 -15.04
N LEU A 299 8.86 12.49 -14.96
CA LEU A 299 9.16 11.65 -13.80
C LEU A 299 10.67 11.43 -13.63
N LYS A 300 11.44 11.31 -14.72
CA LYS A 300 12.91 11.26 -14.65
C LYS A 300 13.49 12.54 -14.04
N GLY A 301 13.02 13.71 -14.47
CA GLY A 301 13.43 14.99 -13.88
C GLY A 301 13.06 15.10 -12.40
N GLU A 302 11.88 14.61 -12.02
CA GLU A 302 11.44 14.55 -10.62
C GLU A 302 12.35 13.64 -9.77
N VAL A 303 12.72 12.46 -10.27
CA VAL A 303 13.68 11.55 -9.62
C VAL A 303 15.04 12.22 -9.46
N GLU A 304 15.57 12.87 -10.50
CA GLU A 304 16.87 13.55 -10.46
C GLU A 304 16.90 14.71 -9.45
N LEU A 305 15.80 15.44 -9.34
CA LEU A 305 15.64 16.53 -8.37
C LEU A 305 15.55 15.98 -6.94
N LEU A 306 14.65 15.03 -6.70
CA LEU A 306 14.40 14.49 -5.36
C LEU A 306 15.59 13.70 -4.79
N ARG A 307 16.44 13.10 -5.65
CA ARG A 307 17.70 12.47 -5.22
C ARG A 307 18.67 13.45 -4.54
N GLN A 308 18.53 14.75 -4.77
CA GLN A 308 19.41 15.79 -4.24
C GLN A 308 18.81 16.54 -3.04
N VAL A 309 17.63 16.11 -2.60
CA VAL A 309 16.83 16.73 -1.55
C VAL A 309 16.74 15.76 -0.38
N HIS A 310 17.06 16.26 0.82
CA HIS A 310 16.92 15.52 2.06
C HIS A 310 16.55 16.50 3.17
N HIS A 311 15.33 16.40 3.68
CA HIS A 311 14.80 17.26 4.72
C HIS A 311 13.65 16.55 5.44
N ASP A 312 13.50 16.79 6.74
CA ASP A 312 12.53 16.09 7.59
C ASP A 312 11.07 16.27 7.10
N HIS A 313 10.76 17.46 6.60
CA HIS A 313 9.44 17.82 6.05
C HIS A 313 9.36 17.76 4.52
N ILE A 314 10.17 16.92 3.87
CA ILE A 314 10.05 16.61 2.44
C ILE A 314 10.03 15.09 2.28
N VAL A 315 9.23 14.58 1.35
CA VAL A 315 9.20 13.15 1.04
C VAL A 315 10.55 12.67 0.50
N GLN A 316 11.04 11.55 1.04
CA GLN A 316 12.31 10.99 0.60
C GLN A 316 12.13 10.10 -0.63
N CYS A 317 12.90 10.36 -1.68
CA CYS A 317 13.07 9.43 -2.79
C CYS A 317 14.00 8.29 -2.37
N LEU A 318 13.65 7.05 -2.73
CA LEU A 318 14.41 5.82 -2.49
C LEU A 318 15.22 5.45 -3.75
N PRO A 319 16.49 5.89 -3.87
CA PRO A 319 17.19 5.87 -5.15
C PRO A 319 17.52 4.46 -5.65
N GLY A 320 17.79 3.53 -4.72
CA GLY A 320 18.13 2.14 -5.02
C GLY A 320 16.99 1.31 -5.61
N LEU A 321 15.74 1.77 -5.45
CA LEU A 321 14.54 1.12 -5.99
C LEU A 321 13.81 1.91 -7.07
N SER A 322 14.22 3.16 -7.28
CA SER A 322 13.72 3.99 -8.37
C SER A 322 14.45 3.57 -9.65
N THR A 323 13.84 2.68 -10.42
CA THR A 323 14.42 2.07 -11.62
C THR A 323 14.05 2.86 -12.88
N THR A 324 14.83 2.67 -13.94
CA THR A 324 14.65 3.34 -15.24
C THR A 324 14.17 2.42 -16.37
N ALA A 325 13.93 1.13 -16.11
CA ALA A 325 13.52 0.16 -17.13
C ALA A 325 12.61 -0.96 -16.57
N PRO A 326 11.64 -1.46 -17.36
CA PRO A 326 11.22 -0.95 -18.69
C PRO A 326 10.38 0.34 -18.61
N VAL A 327 9.83 0.68 -17.44
CA VAL A 327 9.11 1.95 -17.19
C VAL A 327 9.76 2.62 -15.97
N PRO A 328 10.11 3.92 -16.03
CA PRO A 328 10.67 4.60 -14.88
C PRO A 328 9.63 4.70 -13.78
N ARG A 329 10.03 4.41 -12.55
CA ARG A 329 9.19 4.57 -11.36
C ARG A 329 9.92 5.37 -10.30
N LEU A 330 9.19 6.27 -9.64
CA LEU A 330 9.67 7.02 -8.49
C LEU A 330 9.15 6.34 -7.23
N LEU A 331 10.05 5.80 -6.42
CA LEU A 331 9.72 5.16 -5.16
C LEU A 331 9.95 6.14 -4.02
N LEU A 332 8.90 6.36 -3.24
CA LEU A 332 8.81 7.31 -2.14
C LEU A 332 8.41 6.59 -0.85
N GLU A 333 8.70 7.22 0.28
CA GLU A 333 8.06 6.87 1.56
C GLU A 333 6.52 6.90 1.40
N CYS A 334 5.82 5.94 2.01
CA CYS A 334 4.36 5.90 2.03
C CYS A 334 3.83 6.49 3.34
N PHE A 335 2.77 7.31 3.25
CA PHE A 335 2.13 7.94 4.41
C PHE A 335 0.66 7.51 4.49
N PRO A 336 0.31 6.55 5.38
CA PRO A 336 -1.03 5.97 5.45
C PRO A 336 -2.14 6.97 5.81
N LEU A 337 -1.81 8.10 6.46
CA LEU A 337 -2.78 9.13 6.78
C LEU A 337 -3.16 10.00 5.56
N GLY A 338 -2.48 9.83 4.42
CA GLY A 338 -2.79 10.59 3.21
C GLY A 338 -2.34 12.05 3.31
N SER A 339 -3.05 12.94 2.64
CA SER A 339 -2.76 14.36 2.56
C SER A 339 -3.47 15.19 3.64
N VAL A 340 -3.06 16.46 3.79
CA VAL A 340 -3.75 17.44 4.63
C VAL A 340 -5.20 17.61 4.16
N ASP A 341 -5.48 17.55 2.86
CA ASP A 341 -6.84 17.58 2.31
C ASP A 341 -7.69 16.40 2.82
N ASP A 342 -7.15 15.18 2.71
CA ASP A 342 -7.83 13.97 3.20
C ASP A 342 -8.11 14.02 4.70
N GLN A 343 -7.19 14.60 5.46
CA GLN A 343 -7.26 14.71 6.91
C GLN A 343 -8.19 15.82 7.38
N ASP A 344 -8.24 16.96 6.67
CA ASP A 344 -9.15 18.08 6.99
C ASP A 344 -10.60 17.68 6.72
N ASN A 345 -10.84 16.95 5.63
CA ASN A 345 -12.15 16.38 5.29
C ASN A 345 -12.67 15.36 6.33
N LYS A 346 -11.77 14.71 7.08
CA LYS A 346 -12.15 13.78 8.17
C LYS A 346 -12.32 14.51 9.50
N LYS A 347 -11.40 15.41 9.81
CA LYS A 347 -11.38 16.20 11.04
C LYS A 347 -10.64 17.50 10.76
N ALA A 348 -11.38 18.60 10.90
CA ALA A 348 -10.84 19.95 10.74
C ALA A 348 -9.56 20.14 11.57
N PHE A 349 -8.57 20.76 10.96
CA PHE A 349 -7.31 21.09 11.65
C PHE A 349 -7.55 22.13 12.75
N SER A 350 -6.98 21.87 13.93
CA SER A 350 -6.95 22.85 15.02
C SER A 350 -6.01 24.02 14.71
N ALA A 351 -6.11 25.09 15.51
CA ALA A 351 -5.18 26.22 15.46
C ALA A 351 -3.70 25.76 15.60
N GLU A 352 -3.44 24.87 16.56
CA GLU A 352 -2.12 24.30 16.80
C GLU A 352 -1.62 23.49 15.60
N GLU A 353 -2.44 22.58 15.06
CA GLU A 353 -2.05 21.80 13.88
C GLU A 353 -1.83 22.71 12.65
N THR A 354 -2.62 23.77 12.50
CA THR A 354 -2.46 24.75 11.41
C THR A 354 -1.11 25.49 11.52
N LEU A 355 -0.70 25.88 12.72
CA LEU A 355 0.63 26.45 12.95
C LEU A 355 1.74 25.43 12.68
N GLN A 356 1.53 24.16 13.06
CA GLN A 356 2.47 23.09 12.76
C GLN A 356 2.62 22.89 11.24
N VAL A 357 1.54 22.92 10.45
CA VAL A 357 1.61 22.93 8.98
C VAL A 357 2.42 24.11 8.47
N LEU A 358 2.15 25.33 8.97
CA LEU A 358 2.88 26.55 8.59
C LEU A 358 4.38 26.43 8.87
N HIS A 359 4.76 26.08 10.09
CA HIS A 359 6.15 26.00 10.52
C HIS A 359 6.94 24.94 9.75
N GLN A 360 6.38 23.74 9.61
CA GLN A 360 7.04 22.61 8.97
C GLN A 360 7.19 22.85 7.46
N SER A 361 6.15 23.41 6.82
CA SER A 361 6.21 23.80 5.41
C SER A 361 7.20 24.93 5.15
N LEU A 362 7.23 25.97 6.00
CA LEU A 362 8.24 27.04 5.90
C LEU A 362 9.66 26.52 6.09
N SER A 363 9.86 25.54 6.98
CA SER A 363 11.16 24.88 7.15
C SER A 363 11.62 24.19 5.86
N ALA A 364 10.73 23.41 5.24
CA ALA A 364 10.99 22.75 3.96
C ALA A 364 11.22 23.74 2.81
N LEU A 365 10.38 24.76 2.67
CA LEU A 365 10.52 25.78 1.63
C LEU A 365 11.81 26.58 1.79
N ARG A 366 12.18 26.95 3.03
CA ARG A 366 13.48 27.60 3.30
C ARG A 366 14.63 26.73 2.83
N TYR A 367 14.61 25.43 3.17
CA TYR A 367 15.61 24.48 2.71
C TYR A 367 15.72 24.42 1.17
N LEU A 368 14.59 24.43 0.45
CA LEU A 368 14.56 24.38 -1.01
C LEU A 368 15.00 25.69 -1.67
N HIS A 369 14.55 26.82 -1.13
CA HIS A 369 14.75 28.15 -1.70
C HIS A 369 16.15 28.71 -1.44
N GLU A 370 16.79 28.37 -0.32
CA GLU A 370 18.14 28.86 0.04
C GLU A 370 19.29 28.07 -0.63
N ARG A 371 18.97 27.11 -1.50
CA ARG A 371 19.98 26.37 -2.27
C ARG A 371 20.69 27.27 -3.27
N LYS A 372 21.91 26.89 -3.66
CA LYS A 372 22.70 27.60 -4.69
C LYS A 372 21.90 27.84 -5.97
N SER A 373 21.10 26.86 -6.39
CA SER A 373 20.04 27.03 -7.38
C SER A 373 18.73 26.77 -6.64
N PRO A 374 17.91 27.80 -6.37
CA PRO A 374 16.64 27.63 -5.70
C PRO A 374 15.79 26.57 -6.39
N ILE A 375 15.21 25.67 -5.58
CA ILE A 375 14.20 24.72 -6.05
C ILE A 375 12.85 25.33 -5.72
N VAL A 376 12.04 25.62 -6.73
CA VAL A 376 10.68 26.14 -6.56
C VAL A 376 9.69 25.00 -6.80
N HIS A 377 8.78 24.77 -5.86
CA HIS A 377 7.84 23.64 -5.88
C HIS A 377 6.73 23.84 -6.93
N ARG A 378 6.14 25.03 -6.98
CA ARG A 378 5.12 25.49 -7.95
C ARG A 378 3.75 24.81 -7.91
N ASP A 379 3.54 23.86 -7.01
CA ASP A 379 2.22 23.23 -6.77
C ASP A 379 1.98 22.90 -5.28
N ILE A 380 2.25 23.87 -4.41
CA ILE A 380 1.91 23.75 -2.98
C ILE A 380 0.39 23.87 -2.81
N LYS A 381 -0.22 22.84 -2.23
CA LYS A 381 -1.66 22.74 -1.94
C LYS A 381 -1.91 21.64 -0.91
N PRO A 382 -3.09 21.56 -0.28
CA PRO A 382 -3.36 20.58 0.78
C PRO A 382 -3.15 19.13 0.32
N ASN A 383 -3.49 18.79 -0.93
CA ASN A 383 -3.29 17.45 -1.49
C ASN A 383 -1.81 17.03 -1.59
N ASN A 384 -0.88 18.00 -1.69
CA ASN A 384 0.55 17.76 -1.84
C ASN A 384 1.32 17.88 -0.52
N ILE A 385 0.63 18.08 0.60
CA ILE A 385 1.22 18.07 1.95
C ILE A 385 0.76 16.78 2.62
N LEU A 386 1.65 15.79 2.74
CA LEU A 386 1.33 14.48 3.33
C LEU A 386 1.44 14.52 4.84
N VAL A 387 0.57 13.79 5.52
CA VAL A 387 0.54 13.68 6.97
C VAL A 387 1.22 12.37 7.37
N HIS A 388 2.35 12.47 8.06
CA HIS A 388 3.06 11.31 8.60
C HIS A 388 2.46 10.85 9.93
N SER A 389 2.20 11.80 10.84
CA SER A 389 1.51 11.55 12.10
C SER A 389 0.66 12.75 12.50
N ARG A 390 -0.42 12.52 13.25
CA ARG A 390 -1.20 13.55 13.96
C ARG A 390 -1.00 13.50 15.48
N THR A 391 -0.43 12.44 16.02
CA THR A 391 -0.28 12.21 17.47
C THR A 391 1.11 11.68 17.82
N PRO A 392 1.78 12.20 18.86
CA PRO A 392 1.32 13.25 19.78
C PRO A 392 1.29 14.66 19.16
N HIS A 393 2.00 14.88 18.05
CA HIS A 393 2.04 16.13 17.32
C HIS A 393 1.87 15.88 15.83
N LEU A 394 1.39 16.88 15.08
CA LEU A 394 1.34 16.80 13.62
C LEU A 394 2.76 16.75 13.06
N HIS A 395 3.02 15.82 12.15
CA HIS A 395 4.23 15.77 11.34
C HIS A 395 3.83 15.68 9.87
N ILE A 396 4.25 16.64 9.06
CA ILE A 396 3.95 16.72 7.64
C ILE A 396 5.21 16.63 6.78
N LYS A 397 5.01 16.24 5.52
CA LYS A 397 6.03 16.23 4.48
C LYS A 397 5.46 16.79 3.18
N LEU A 398 6.18 17.73 2.57
CA LEU A 398 5.88 18.19 1.21
C LEU A 398 6.15 17.07 0.20
N SER A 399 5.28 16.95 -0.79
CA SER A 399 5.30 15.89 -1.81
C SER A 399 4.92 16.42 -3.18
N ASP A 400 5.05 15.57 -4.21
CA ASP A 400 4.76 15.85 -5.61
C ASP A 400 5.60 16.99 -6.23
N PHE A 401 6.81 16.63 -6.61
CA PHE A 401 7.78 17.54 -7.23
C PHE A 401 7.67 17.52 -8.76
N GLY A 402 6.57 17.01 -9.32
CA GLY A 402 6.36 16.90 -10.76
C GLY A 402 6.34 18.26 -11.50
N PHE A 403 6.02 19.34 -10.78
CA PHE A 403 6.14 20.71 -11.26
C PHE A 403 7.36 21.44 -10.70
N ALA A 404 8.18 20.82 -9.86
CA ALA A 404 9.31 21.53 -9.26
C ALA A 404 10.38 21.86 -10.30
N LYS A 405 11.12 22.95 -10.08
CA LYS A 405 12.24 23.35 -10.95
C LYS A 405 13.37 23.96 -10.14
N ALA A 406 14.59 23.49 -10.38
CA ALA A 406 15.81 24.16 -9.94
C ALA A 406 16.16 25.27 -10.94
N SER A 407 16.11 26.54 -10.53
CA SER A 407 16.43 27.66 -11.42
C SER A 407 16.92 28.86 -10.62
N LYS A 408 17.95 29.54 -11.13
CA LYS A 408 18.34 30.88 -10.69
C LYS A 408 17.58 31.98 -11.42
N ASP A 409 17.20 31.69 -12.66
CA ASP A 409 16.49 32.63 -13.53
C ASP A 409 14.99 32.58 -13.27
N ASN A 410 14.32 33.69 -13.59
CA ASN A 410 12.87 33.77 -13.50
C ASN A 410 12.20 32.76 -14.45
N MET A 411 11.07 32.23 -14.01
CA MET A 411 10.27 31.24 -14.72
C MET A 411 9.04 31.90 -15.34
N ARG A 412 8.51 31.33 -16.41
CA ARG A 412 7.31 31.85 -17.11
C ARG A 412 6.23 30.80 -17.39
N THR A 413 6.54 29.52 -17.23
CA THR A 413 5.61 28.43 -17.50
C THR A 413 4.42 28.51 -16.54
N ASN A 414 3.20 28.51 -17.06
CA ASN A 414 2.01 28.41 -16.24
C ASN A 414 1.77 26.95 -15.83
N CYS A 415 1.75 26.65 -14.53
CA CYS A 415 1.62 25.29 -14.02
C CYS A 415 1.09 25.29 -12.57
N GLY A 416 0.71 24.12 -12.07
CA GLY A 416 0.15 23.96 -10.74
C GLY A 416 -1.36 24.20 -10.67
N THR A 417 -1.89 24.21 -9.45
CA THR A 417 -3.33 24.24 -9.20
C THR A 417 -3.85 25.66 -9.06
N ARG A 418 -4.76 26.07 -9.95
CA ARG A 418 -5.25 27.46 -10.07
C ARG A 418 -5.78 28.07 -8.77
N SER A 419 -6.35 27.27 -7.86
CA SER A 419 -6.89 27.75 -6.56
C SER A 419 -5.81 28.33 -5.64
N TYR A 420 -4.58 27.84 -5.74
CA TYR A 420 -3.45 28.17 -4.86
C TYR A 420 -2.36 28.96 -5.60
N MET A 421 -2.56 29.22 -6.88
CA MET A 421 -1.60 29.87 -7.76
C MET A 421 -1.46 31.37 -7.42
N ALA A 422 -0.23 31.87 -7.48
CA ALA A 422 0.10 33.26 -7.21
C ALA A 422 -0.39 34.20 -8.34
N PRO A 423 -0.75 35.47 -8.04
CA PRO A 423 -1.32 36.39 -9.01
C PRO A 423 -0.40 36.66 -10.22
N GLU A 424 0.91 36.72 -10.00
CA GLU A 424 1.91 36.94 -11.07
C GLU A 424 1.96 35.79 -12.10
N MET A 425 1.59 34.56 -11.72
CA MET A 425 1.55 33.42 -12.64
C MET A 425 0.40 33.53 -13.65
N PHE A 426 -0.72 34.17 -13.26
CA PHE A 426 -1.82 34.46 -14.18
C PHE A 426 -1.49 35.58 -15.17
N LYS A 427 -0.53 36.47 -14.84
CA LYS A 427 -0.09 37.55 -15.75
C LYS A 427 0.87 37.08 -16.82
N ARG A 428 1.30 35.80 -16.77
CA ARG A 428 2.42 35.28 -17.55
C ARG A 428 3.70 36.11 -17.35
N GLU A 429 3.81 36.77 -16.19
CA GLU A 429 5.00 37.50 -15.79
C GLU A 429 6.10 36.51 -15.39
N ALA A 430 7.34 37.00 -15.36
CA ALA A 430 8.45 36.21 -14.89
C ALA A 430 8.38 36.10 -13.36
N TYR A 431 8.40 34.88 -12.81
CA TYR A 431 8.22 34.63 -11.38
C TYR A 431 9.37 33.82 -10.77
N ASN A 432 9.48 33.86 -9.44
CA ASN A 432 10.55 33.23 -8.65
C ASN A 432 9.96 32.37 -7.51
N ALA A 433 10.75 32.07 -6.49
CA ALA A 433 10.36 31.25 -5.34
C ALA A 433 9.20 31.82 -4.49
N ALA A 434 8.88 33.12 -4.63
CA ALA A 434 7.80 33.79 -3.92
C ALA A 434 6.41 33.20 -4.22
N VAL A 435 6.25 32.48 -5.34
CA VAL A 435 4.99 31.80 -5.68
C VAL A 435 4.63 30.72 -4.66
N ASP A 436 5.62 29.99 -4.14
CA ASP A 436 5.39 28.95 -3.12
C ASP A 436 4.93 29.55 -1.78
N ILE A 437 5.39 30.77 -1.47
CA ILE A 437 4.99 31.50 -0.25
C ILE A 437 3.53 31.92 -0.33
N TRP A 438 3.10 32.43 -1.49
CA TRP A 438 1.69 32.72 -1.73
C TRP A 438 0.85 31.45 -1.56
N SER A 439 1.22 30.37 -2.25
CA SER A 439 0.47 29.11 -2.21
C SER A 439 0.35 28.55 -0.80
N LEU A 440 1.44 28.55 -0.01
CA LEU A 440 1.38 28.15 1.40
C LEU A 440 0.49 29.09 2.24
N GLY A 441 0.52 30.39 1.97
CA GLY A 441 -0.36 31.35 2.62
C GLY A 441 -1.84 31.06 2.38
N VAL A 442 -2.19 30.64 1.15
CA VAL A 442 -3.56 30.22 0.80
C VAL A 442 -3.94 28.95 1.55
N VAL A 443 -3.04 27.95 1.62
CA VAL A 443 -3.26 26.71 2.40
C VAL A 443 -3.54 27.01 3.87
N VAL A 444 -2.70 27.83 4.50
CA VAL A 444 -2.84 28.15 5.93
C VAL A 444 -4.12 28.95 6.19
N TYR A 445 -4.49 29.86 5.27
CA TYR A 445 -5.76 30.57 5.35
C TYR A 445 -6.96 29.62 5.23
N GLU A 446 -6.91 28.66 4.31
CA GLU A 446 -7.95 27.66 4.11
C GLU A 446 -8.18 26.80 5.36
N LEU A 447 -7.11 26.28 5.96
CA LEU A 447 -7.20 25.47 7.18
C LEU A 447 -7.77 26.28 8.35
N ALA A 448 -7.38 27.54 8.49
CA ALA A 448 -7.80 28.37 9.61
C ALA A 448 -9.23 28.94 9.46
N HIS A 449 -9.63 29.34 8.26
CA HIS A 449 -10.84 30.16 8.05
C HIS A 449 -11.69 29.74 6.84
N GLY A 450 -11.25 28.75 6.06
CA GLY A 450 -11.84 28.38 4.78
C GLY A 450 -11.61 29.40 3.67
N LEU A 451 -11.59 28.92 2.42
CA LEU A 451 -11.53 29.78 1.24
C LEU A 451 -12.89 30.46 0.97
N PRO A 452 -12.90 31.66 0.38
CA PRO A 452 -14.14 32.31 -0.03
C PRO A 452 -14.87 31.48 -1.09
N SER A 453 -16.21 31.58 -1.14
CA SER A 453 -17.01 30.85 -2.12
C SER A 453 -16.63 31.24 -3.56
N ARG A 454 -16.53 30.25 -4.44
CA ARG A 454 -16.36 30.47 -5.89
C ARG A 454 -17.67 30.86 -6.53
N ASP A 455 -17.62 31.83 -7.42
CA ASP A 455 -18.79 32.24 -8.21
C ASP A 455 -19.02 31.19 -9.31
N ARG A 456 -20.01 30.30 -9.11
CA ARG A 456 -20.24 29.16 -10.00
C ARG A 456 -20.75 29.55 -11.39
N GLU A 457 -21.34 30.73 -11.52
CA GLU A 457 -21.95 31.22 -12.75
C GLU A 457 -20.95 31.93 -13.69
N ARG A 458 -19.78 32.32 -13.18
CA ARG A 458 -18.71 32.95 -13.98
C ARG A 458 -17.57 31.95 -14.14
N GLY A 459 -16.97 31.90 -15.32
CA GLY A 459 -15.75 31.12 -15.53
C GLY A 459 -14.64 31.50 -14.53
N PHE A 460 -13.72 30.58 -14.25
CA PHE A 460 -12.65 30.84 -13.29
C PHE A 460 -11.70 31.94 -13.78
N ASP A 461 -11.76 33.11 -13.15
CA ASP A 461 -10.81 34.20 -13.31
C ASP A 461 -9.81 34.19 -12.14
N GLY A 462 -8.56 33.83 -12.43
CA GLY A 462 -7.49 33.73 -11.43
C GLY A 462 -7.17 35.06 -10.74
N PHE A 463 -7.28 36.19 -11.44
CA PHE A 463 -7.04 37.50 -10.85
C PHE A 463 -8.10 37.87 -9.85
N GLN A 464 -9.37 37.76 -10.26
CA GLN A 464 -10.50 38.02 -9.36
C GLN A 464 -10.47 37.08 -8.16
N TRP A 465 -10.06 35.82 -8.37
CA TRP A 465 -9.88 34.85 -7.28
C TRP A 465 -8.80 35.29 -6.28
N THR A 466 -7.61 35.66 -6.75
CA THR A 466 -6.54 36.14 -5.86
C THR A 466 -6.94 37.41 -5.13
N GLU A 467 -7.66 38.32 -5.79
CA GLU A 467 -8.15 39.56 -5.18
C GLU A 467 -9.22 39.28 -4.11
N LYS A 468 -10.11 38.32 -4.37
CA LYS A 468 -11.15 37.89 -3.41
C LYS A 468 -10.52 37.29 -2.14
N ILE A 469 -9.45 36.49 -2.28
CA ILE A 469 -8.69 35.95 -1.14
C ILE A 469 -8.09 37.09 -0.31
N VAL A 470 -7.34 38.00 -0.94
CA VAL A 470 -6.67 39.11 -0.24
C VAL A 470 -7.66 39.98 0.51
N ARG A 471 -8.75 40.42 -0.16
CA ARG A 471 -9.80 41.22 0.47
C ARG A 471 -10.47 40.49 1.64
N SER A 472 -10.63 39.16 1.54
CA SER A 472 -11.22 38.36 2.62
C SER A 472 -10.30 38.27 3.85
N VAL A 473 -9.00 38.10 3.62
CA VAL A 473 -8.00 38.05 4.70
C VAL A 473 -7.88 39.42 5.37
N GLU A 474 -7.74 40.50 4.60
CA GLU A 474 -7.64 41.87 5.09
C GLU A 474 -8.88 42.28 5.88
N SER A 475 -10.08 42.06 5.32
CA SER A 475 -11.33 42.43 6.01
C SER A 475 -11.52 41.67 7.33
N LYS A 476 -11.11 40.39 7.40
CA LYS A 476 -11.15 39.63 8.65
C LYS A 476 -10.06 40.09 9.63
N ALA A 477 -8.86 40.42 9.13
CA ALA A 477 -7.76 40.95 9.95
C ALA A 477 -8.09 42.33 10.54
N GLU A 478 -8.86 43.17 9.85
CA GLU A 478 -9.29 44.48 10.38
C GLU A 478 -10.39 44.35 11.43
N LYS A 479 -11.24 43.32 11.31
CA LYS A 479 -12.37 43.07 12.21
C LYS A 479 -12.00 42.22 13.43
N SER A 480 -10.78 41.70 13.48
CA SER A 480 -10.33 40.81 14.54
C SER A 480 -8.89 41.09 14.92
N ASP A 481 -8.54 40.87 16.19
CA ASP A 481 -7.14 40.91 16.64
C ASP A 481 -6.41 39.59 16.36
N CYS A 482 -6.74 38.93 15.24
CA CYS A 482 -6.17 37.65 14.84
C CYS A 482 -4.79 37.87 14.24
N TYR A 483 -3.74 37.67 15.04
CA TYR A 483 -2.35 37.81 14.63
C TYR A 483 -1.97 36.92 13.44
N LEU A 484 -2.59 35.75 13.27
CA LEU A 484 -2.38 34.92 12.08
C LEU A 484 -2.85 35.64 10.80
N LEU A 485 -4.02 36.27 10.81
CA LEU A 485 -4.54 36.98 9.63
C LEU A 485 -3.70 38.23 9.31
N ILE A 486 -3.23 38.94 10.35
CA ILE A 486 -2.29 40.06 10.20
C ILE A 486 -0.96 39.56 9.59
N PHE A 487 -0.45 38.43 10.08
CA PHE A 487 0.75 37.80 9.52
C PHE A 487 0.56 37.41 8.05
N LEU A 488 -0.53 36.71 7.72
CA LEU A 488 -0.81 36.26 6.35
C LEU A 488 -0.92 37.44 5.37
N SER A 489 -1.72 38.46 5.71
CA SER A 489 -1.93 39.65 4.87
C SER A 489 -0.65 40.47 4.64
N ARG A 490 0.22 40.59 5.66
CA ARG A 490 1.42 41.42 5.57
C ARG A 490 2.65 40.69 5.02
N THR A 491 2.65 39.36 4.98
CA THR A 491 3.87 38.59 4.66
C THR A 491 3.72 37.62 3.50
N MET A 492 2.63 36.85 3.42
CA MET A 492 2.49 35.74 2.47
C MET A 492 1.50 36.03 1.35
N LEU A 493 0.34 36.60 1.68
CA LEU A 493 -0.75 36.92 0.74
C LEU A 493 -0.62 38.34 0.20
N VAL A 494 0.62 38.75 -0.10
CA VAL A 494 0.96 40.03 -0.72
C VAL A 494 0.99 39.87 -2.23
N LYS A 495 0.23 40.69 -2.96
CA LYS A 495 0.09 40.54 -4.43
C LYS A 495 1.39 40.80 -5.20
N ASP A 496 2.17 41.77 -4.76
CA ASP A 496 3.48 42.08 -5.36
C ASP A 496 4.51 41.05 -4.86
N PRO A 497 5.10 40.22 -5.74
CA PRO A 497 6.08 39.21 -5.35
C PRO A 497 7.37 39.80 -4.76
N GLU A 498 7.75 41.03 -5.11
CA GLU A 498 8.97 41.68 -4.59
C GLU A 498 8.79 42.18 -3.16
N LEU A 499 7.55 42.51 -2.77
CA LEU A 499 7.18 42.88 -1.40
C LEU A 499 6.82 41.66 -0.54
N ARG A 500 6.56 40.51 -1.17
CA ARG A 500 6.24 39.26 -0.47
C ARG A 500 7.48 38.72 0.24
N HIS A 501 7.31 38.34 1.50
CA HIS A 501 8.44 37.84 2.28
C HIS A 501 8.94 36.48 1.77
N SER A 502 10.25 36.24 1.93
CA SER A 502 10.85 34.94 1.63
C SER A 502 10.48 33.88 2.68
N ALA A 503 10.67 32.59 2.35
CA ALA A 503 10.49 31.48 3.29
C ALA A 503 11.24 31.70 4.61
N ARG A 504 12.49 32.20 4.52
CA ARG A 504 13.31 32.53 5.70
C ARG A 504 12.64 33.60 6.56
N ARG A 505 12.22 34.72 5.96
CA ARG A 505 11.63 35.83 6.70
C ARG A 505 10.28 35.45 7.32
N CYS A 506 9.45 34.70 6.59
CA CYS A 506 8.22 34.12 7.13
C CYS A 506 8.51 33.16 8.28
N SER A 507 9.53 32.30 8.18
CA SER A 507 9.91 31.37 9.24
C SER A 507 10.36 32.07 10.52
N GLU A 508 11.15 33.16 10.40
CA GLU A 508 11.56 33.98 11.55
C GLU A 508 10.38 34.63 12.26
N LEU A 509 9.45 35.22 11.49
CA LEU A 509 8.29 35.92 12.02
C LEU A 509 7.21 34.96 12.57
N ALA A 510 7.04 33.79 11.96
CA ALA A 510 6.07 32.80 12.42
C ALA A 510 6.37 32.29 13.84
N ARG A 511 7.62 32.39 14.33
CA ARG A 511 7.99 31.99 15.70
C ARG A 511 7.27 32.78 16.80
N TYR A 512 6.72 33.93 16.45
CA TYR A 512 5.94 34.77 17.36
C TYR A 512 4.44 34.47 17.30
N LEU A 513 4.01 33.51 16.48
CA LEU A 513 2.65 33.01 16.46
C LEU A 513 2.50 31.84 17.44
N ASP A 514 1.37 31.80 18.12
CA ASP A 514 0.96 30.76 19.05
C ASP A 514 -0.56 30.51 18.91
N VAL A 515 -1.12 29.59 19.71
CA VAL A 515 -2.57 29.31 19.66
C VAL A 515 -3.41 30.56 19.98
N SER A 516 -2.90 31.48 20.81
CA SER A 516 -3.58 32.75 21.11
C SER A 516 -3.62 33.69 19.90
N SER A 517 -2.79 33.45 18.88
CA SER A 517 -2.79 34.19 17.62
C SER A 517 -4.03 33.94 16.76
N PHE A 518 -4.90 33.00 17.15
CA PHE A 518 -6.21 32.73 16.56
C PHE A 518 -7.36 33.45 17.29
N CYS A 519 -7.08 34.41 18.19
CA CYS A 519 -8.06 35.19 18.97
C CYS A 519 -9.04 35.96 18.06
N CYS A 520 -10.02 35.24 17.52
CA CYS A 520 -11.22 35.78 16.94
C CYS A 520 -12.37 34.96 17.50
N SER A 521 -13.39 35.63 18.03
CA SER A 521 -14.68 35.08 18.45
C SER A 521 -15.50 34.50 17.29
N THR A 522 -14.85 34.18 16.16
CA THR A 522 -15.45 33.64 14.94
C THR A 522 -14.99 32.20 14.76
N ILE A 523 -15.78 31.31 15.37
CA ILE A 523 -16.11 29.94 14.94
C ILE A 523 -15.00 29.27 14.11
N LEU A 524 -14.16 28.47 14.78
CA LEU A 524 -13.50 27.33 14.14
C LEU A 524 -14.54 26.60 13.29
N ARG A 525 -14.19 26.26 12.04
CA ARG A 525 -15.07 25.58 11.08
C ARG A 525 -15.90 24.49 11.79
N PRO A 526 -17.23 24.44 11.61
CA PRO A 526 -18.02 23.29 12.02
C PRO A 526 -17.44 22.02 11.39
N SER A 527 -17.44 20.91 12.13
CA SER A 527 -16.94 19.61 11.67
C SER A 527 -17.52 19.22 10.31
N PRO A 528 -16.78 18.49 9.44
CA PRO A 528 -17.26 18.11 8.12
C PRO A 528 -18.42 17.10 8.24
N GLY A 529 -19.65 17.62 8.29
CA GLY A 529 -20.90 16.86 8.23
C GLY A 529 -21.80 17.29 7.07
N ASP A 530 -21.48 18.40 6.40
CA ASP A 530 -22.26 18.92 5.28
C ASP A 530 -21.44 18.93 3.98
N SER A 531 -21.99 18.23 2.99
CA SER A 531 -21.43 17.84 1.70
C SER A 531 -20.65 18.93 0.94
N HIS A 532 -19.38 18.67 0.63
CA HIS A 532 -18.70 19.26 -0.52
C HIS A 532 -17.66 18.31 -1.14
N THR A 533 -17.96 17.80 -2.33
CA THR A 533 -16.98 17.20 -3.24
C THR A 533 -16.27 18.32 -4.00
N SER A 534 -14.97 18.51 -3.77
CA SER A 534 -14.12 19.40 -4.58
C SER A 534 -13.40 18.57 -5.65
N SER A 535 -13.83 18.67 -6.91
CA SER A 535 -13.08 18.14 -8.05
C SER A 535 -12.11 19.22 -8.56
N TYR A 536 -10.81 18.98 -8.38
CA TYR A 536 -9.77 19.83 -8.98
C TYR A 536 -9.48 19.34 -10.41
N GLU A 537 -9.96 20.06 -11.42
CA GLU A 537 -9.58 19.87 -12.82
C GLU A 537 -8.15 20.36 -13.07
N TYR A 538 -7.27 19.46 -13.52
CA TYR A 538 -5.93 19.80 -14.02
C TYR A 538 -6.01 20.17 -15.50
N TYR A 539 -5.77 21.43 -15.84
CA TYR A 539 -5.57 21.87 -17.22
C TYR A 539 -4.08 22.00 -17.51
N TYR A 540 -3.57 21.17 -18.44
CA TYR A 540 -2.27 21.35 -19.07
C TYR A 540 -2.52 21.92 -20.47
N TYR A 541 -2.12 23.18 -20.72
CA TYR A 541 -2.04 23.69 -22.09
C TYR A 541 -0.64 23.40 -22.61
N ASP A 542 -0.58 22.58 -23.66
CA ASP A 542 0.61 22.45 -24.50
C ASP A 542 0.72 23.71 -25.36
N ASP A 543 1.80 24.47 -25.18
CA ASP A 543 2.19 25.54 -26.09
C ASP A 543 2.89 24.92 -27.31
N GLU A 544 2.16 24.81 -28.42
CA GLU A 544 2.71 24.95 -29.77
C GLU A 544 1.77 25.85 -30.59
N SER A 545 2.03 27.17 -30.52
CA SER A 545 1.99 28.14 -31.64
C SER A 545 2.23 29.55 -31.13
#